data_AF-A0AAX4FVL3-F1
#
_entry.id   AF-A0AAX4FVL3-F1
#
_cell.length_a   1.000
_cell.length_b   1.000
_cell.length_c   1.000
_cell.angle_alpha   90.00
_cell.angle_beta   90.00
_cell.angle_gamma   90.00
#
_symmetry.space_group_name_H-M   'P 1'
#
loop_
_entity.id
_entity.type
_entity.pdbx_description
1 polymer ?
#
loop_
_entity_poly.entity_id
_entity_poly.type
_entity_poly.pdbx_seq_one_letter_code
_entity_poly.pdbx_strand_id
1 'polypeptide(L)'
;MIDLFYASVIVLILTIFLCLYRVVIGPGVENRLIAVNTIGTTTIIILVLIGLIYGRPIFLDIAIVYAMINFIATLAVARYLKEGCIC
;
A
#
# COMPACT_ATOMS: atom_id res chain seq x y z
N MET A 1 -17.87 -14.45 11.39
CA MET A 1 -17.75 -13.23 10.54
C MET A 1 -16.45 -12.49 10.84
N ILE A 2 -16.14 -12.26 12.11
CA ILE A 2 -14.89 -11.61 12.54
C ILE A 2 -13.65 -12.47 12.19
N ASP A 3 -13.77 -13.80 12.24
CA ASP A 3 -12.69 -14.72 11.85
C ASP A 3 -12.26 -14.57 10.39
N LEU A 4 -13.19 -14.22 9.50
CA LEU A 4 -12.89 -13.96 8.09
C LEU A 4 -12.05 -12.69 7.92
N PHE A 5 -12.32 -11.65 8.72
CA PHE A 5 -11.54 -10.42 8.71
C PHE A 5 -10.14 -10.61 9.28
N TYR A 6 -9.98 -11.44 10.32
CA TYR A 6 -8.65 -11.79 10.81
C TYR A 6 -7.86 -12.63 9.78
N ALA A 7 -8.51 -13.59 9.12
CA ALA A 7 -7.88 -14.38 8.07
C ALA A 7 -7.43 -13.51 6.88
N SER A 8 -8.24 -12.54 6.46
CA SER A 8 -7.85 -11.63 5.36
C SER A 8 -6.66 -10.75 5.74
N VAL A 9 -6.59 -10.23 6.96
CA VAL A 9 -5.43 -9.45 7.45
C VAL A 9 -4.15 -10.29 7.41
N ILE A 10 -4.20 -11.57 7.82
CA ILE A 10 -3.04 -12.47 7.76
C ILE A 10 -2.56 -12.67 6.31
N VAL A 11 -3.47 -12.89 5.37
CA VAL A 11 -3.15 -13.04 3.95
C VAL A 11 -2.57 -11.75 3.35
N LEU A 12 -3.09 -10.59 3.75
CA LEU A 12 -2.57 -9.29 3.31
C LEU A 12 -1.15 -9.03 3.86
N ILE A 13 -0.88 -9.42 5.11
CA ILE A 13 0.46 -9.35 5.69
C ILE A 13 1.44 -10.24 4.90
N LEU A 14 1.05 -11.48 4.56
CA LEU A 14 1.84 -12.36 3.69
C LEU A 14 2.11 -11.72 2.32
N THR A 15 1.10 -11.06 1.74
CA THR A 15 1.23 -10.31 0.48
C THR A 15 2.26 -9.18 0.60
N ILE A 16 2.29 -8.47 1.73
CA ILE A 16 3.29 -7.42 1.99
C ILE A 16 4.70 -8.02 2.02
N PHE A 17 4.91 -9.16 2.67
CA PHE A 17 6.22 -9.84 2.68
C PHE A 17 6.67 -10.25 1.28
N LEU A 18 5.76 -10.78 0.46
CA LEU A 18 6.04 -11.13 -0.94
C LEU A 18 6.39 -9.89 -1.78
N CYS A 19 5.68 -8.78 -1.57
CA CYS A 19 5.98 -7.53 -2.26
C CYS A 19 7.32 -6.94 -1.82
N LEU A 20 7.65 -6.99 -0.52
CA LEU A 20 8.96 -6.58 0.01
C LEU A 20 10.10 -7.35 -0.64
N TYR A 21 9.97 -8.67 -0.77
CA TYR A 21 10.92 -9.51 -1.49
C TYR A 21 11.10 -9.03 -2.94
N ARG A 22 10.00 -8.70 -3.63
CA ARG A 22 10.02 -8.15 -5.00
C ARG A 22 10.66 -6.77 -5.09
N VAL A 23 10.50 -5.90 -4.09
CA VAL A 23 11.16 -4.57 -4.07
C VAL A 23 12.67 -4.72 -4.00
N VAL A 24 13.19 -5.67 -3.19
CA VAL A 24 14.64 -5.87 -3.03
C VAL A 24 15.26 -6.50 -4.27
N ILE A 25 14.65 -7.55 -4.82
CA ILE A 25 15.24 -8.37 -5.90
C ILE A 25 14.78 -7.93 -7.30
N GLY A 26 13.74 -7.11 -7.40
CA GLY A 26 13.16 -6.69 -8.68
C GLY A 26 14.18 -5.98 -9.58
N PRO A 27 14.41 -6.48 -10.82
CA PRO A 27 15.21 -5.78 -11.81
C PRO A 27 14.43 -4.59 -12.37
N GLY A 28 15.05 -3.41 -12.35
CA GLY A 28 14.47 -2.16 -12.88
C GLY A 28 13.76 -1.29 -11.83
N VAL A 29 13.94 0.02 -11.97
CA VAL A 29 13.32 1.04 -11.10
C VAL A 29 11.78 1.03 -11.19
N GLU A 30 11.24 0.75 -12.37
CA GLU A 30 9.79 0.70 -12.61
C GLU A 30 9.13 -0.46 -11.86
N ASN A 31 9.73 -1.64 -11.90
CA ASN A 31 9.20 -2.82 -11.21
C ASN A 31 9.23 -2.66 -9.69
N ARG A 32 10.22 -1.92 -9.17
CA ARG A 32 10.30 -1.53 -7.76
C ARG A 32 9.23 -0.51 -7.39
N LEU A 33 9.00 0.50 -8.23
CA LEU A 33 7.94 1.50 -8.02
C LEU A 33 6.55 0.85 -7.93
N ILE A 34 6.24 -0.04 -8.87
CA ILE A 34 4.95 -0.76 -8.87
C ILE A 34 4.82 -1.59 -7.59
N ALA A 35 5.87 -2.29 -7.18
CA ALA A 35 5.85 -3.10 -5.96
C ALA A 35 5.66 -2.24 -4.69
N VAL A 36 6.30 -1.07 -4.59
CA VAL A 36 6.09 -0.12 -3.49
C VAL A 36 4.64 0.38 -3.45
N ASN A 37 4.08 0.75 -4.60
CA ASN A 37 2.68 1.17 -4.67
C ASN A 37 1.72 0.04 -4.21
N THR A 38 2.00 -1.22 -4.58
CA THR A 38 1.22 -2.37 -4.12
C THR A 38 1.30 -2.57 -2.61
N ILE A 39 2.45 -2.32 -1.99
CA ILE A 39 2.59 -2.37 -0.51
C ILE A 39 1.71 -1.27 0.12
N GLY A 40 1.75 -0.06 -0.43
CA GLY A 40 0.93 1.05 0.04
C GLY A 40 -0.57 0.77 -0.03
N THR A 41 -1.07 0.27 -1.17
CA THR A 41 -2.49 -0.10 -1.33
C THR A 41 -2.91 -1.25 -0.41
N THR A 42 -2.05 -2.26 -0.23
CA THR A 42 -2.32 -3.36 0.70
C THR A 42 -2.43 -2.86 2.15
N THR A 43 -1.59 -1.90 2.53
CA THR A 43 -1.63 -1.26 3.86
C THR A 43 -2.94 -0.50 4.09
N ILE A 44 -3.44 0.21 3.08
CA ILE A 44 -4.73 0.93 3.15
C ILE A 44 -5.88 -0.05 3.38
N ILE A 45 -5.89 -1.20 2.69
CA ILE A 45 -6.90 -2.24 2.88
C ILE A 45 -6.87 -2.77 4.32
N ILE A 46 -5.69 -2.99 4.89
CA ILE A 46 -5.52 -3.42 6.29
C ILE A 46 -6.09 -2.37 7.26
N LEU A 47 -5.83 -1.08 7.04
CA LEU A 47 -6.38 0.00 7.88
C LEU A 47 -7.91 0.02 7.86
N VAL A 48 -8.53 -0.17 6.69
CA VAL A 48 -9.99 -0.26 6.55
C VAL A 48 -10.54 -1.50 7.29
N LEU A 49 -9.90 -2.65 7.14
CA LEU A 49 -10.28 -3.88 7.85
C LEU A 49 -10.19 -3.72 9.37
N ILE A 50 -9.12 -3.11 9.87
CA ILE A 50 -8.95 -2.77 11.29
C ILE A 50 -10.07 -1.84 11.75
N GLY A 51 -10.40 -0.81 10.97
CA GLY A 51 -11.52 0.09 11.27
C GLY A 51 -12.85 -0.63 11.43
N LEU A 52 -13.12 -1.62 10.58
CA LEU A 52 -14.31 -2.48 10.66
C LEU A 52 -14.28 -3.40 11.89
N ILE A 53 -13.13 -4.00 12.23
CA ILE A 53 -13.00 -4.90 13.38
C ILE A 53 -13.19 -4.15 14.71
N TYR A 54 -12.58 -2.98 14.86
CA TYR A 54 -12.64 -2.19 16.10
C TYR A 54 -13.87 -1.27 16.17
N GLY A 55 -14.62 -1.11 15.07
CA GLY A 55 -15.81 -0.26 15.00
C GLY A 55 -15.51 1.23 15.25
N ARG A 56 -14.29 1.69 14.95
CA ARG A 56 -13.87 3.09 15.15
C ARG A 56 -13.67 3.76 13.79
N PRO A 57 -14.35 4.88 13.51
CA PRO A 57 -14.26 5.56 12.21
C PRO A 57 -12.88 6.21 11.96
N ILE A 58 -12.12 6.49 13.02
CA ILE A 58 -10.78 7.11 12.96
C ILE A 58 -9.84 6.34 12.03
N PHE A 59 -9.93 5.00 11.98
CA PHE A 59 -9.07 4.20 11.10
C PHE A 59 -9.39 4.42 9.61
N LEU A 60 -10.65 4.75 9.28
CA LEU A 60 -11.06 5.06 7.92
C LEU A 60 -10.47 6.40 7.46
N ASP A 61 -10.45 7.39 8.34
CA ASP A 61 -9.84 8.70 8.06
C ASP A 61 -8.34 8.56 7.78
N ILE A 62 -7.63 7.76 8.60
CA ILE A 62 -6.22 7.45 8.40
C ILE A 62 -6.02 6.71 7.06
N ALA A 63 -6.89 5.76 6.73
CA ALA A 63 -6.81 5.01 5.47
C ALA A 63 -6.96 5.92 4.23
N ILE A 64 -7.90 6.87 4.27
CA ILE A 64 -8.13 7.82 3.17
C ILE A 64 -6.90 8.73 3.01
N VAL A 65 -6.35 9.26 4.10
CA VAL A 65 -5.12 10.08 4.05
C VAL A 65 -3.94 9.28 3.48
N TYR A 66 -3.75 8.04 3.92
CA TYR A 66 -2.72 7.15 3.37
C TYR A 66 -2.92 6.85 1.89
N ALA A 67 -4.17 6.69 1.43
CA ALA A 67 -4.49 6.50 0.02
C ALA A 67 -4.07 7.68 -0.84
N MET A 68 -4.35 8.90 -0.37
CA MET A 68 -3.92 10.11 -1.06
C MET A 68 -2.40 10.23 -1.11
N ILE A 69 -1.70 9.99 0.01
CA ILE A 69 -0.24 10.06 0.08
C ILE A 69 0.40 9.02 -0.85
N ASN A 70 -0.06 7.76 -0.82
CA ASN A 70 0.50 6.70 -1.65
C ASN A 70 0.31 6.99 -3.15
N PHE A 71 -0.85 7.54 -3.53
CA PHE A 71 -1.11 7.93 -4.91
C PHE A 71 -0.21 9.09 -5.36
N ILE A 72 -0.09 10.15 -4.56
CA ILE A 72 0.78 11.29 -4.86
C ILE A 72 2.25 10.85 -4.95
N ALA A 73 2.72 10.02 -4.01
CA ALA A 73 4.08 9.49 -4.02
C ALA A 73 4.37 8.70 -5.31
N THR A 74 3.44 7.85 -5.73
CA THR A 74 3.59 7.06 -6.97
C THR A 74 3.63 7.96 -8.21
N LEU A 75 2.76 8.96 -8.27
CA LEU A 75 2.76 9.96 -9.35
C LEU A 75 4.05 10.79 -9.40
N ALA A 76 4.55 11.22 -8.24
CA ALA A 76 5.78 12.00 -8.15
C ALA A 76 6.98 11.20 -8.69
N VAL A 77 7.10 9.92 -8.31
CA VAL A 77 8.17 9.05 -8.82
C VAL A 77 7.98 8.75 -10.30
N ALA A 78 6.75 8.52 -10.76
CA ALA A 78 6.47 8.30 -12.18
C ALA A 78 6.83 9.52 -13.05
N ARG A 79 6.52 10.73 -12.59
CA ARG A 79 6.95 11.98 -13.24
C ARG A 79 8.47 12.10 -13.27
N TYR A 80 9.12 11.84 -12.13
CA TYR A 80 10.57 11.89 -12.03
C TYR A 80 11.26 10.92 -13.00
N LEU A 81 10.75 9.69 -13.13
CA LEU A 81 11.29 8.72 -14.09
C LEU A 81 11.09 9.14 -15.55
N LYS A 82 9.99 9.84 -15.86
CA LYS A 82 9.67 10.26 -17.23
C LYS A 82 10.42 11.52 -17.68
N GLU A 83 10.49 12.53 -16.81
CA GLU A 83 10.98 13.88 -17.15
C GLU A 83 12.38 14.18 -16.60
N GLY A 84 12.89 13.37 -15.66
CA GLY A 84 14.20 13.56 -15.03
C GLY A 84 14.29 14.73 -14.04
N CYS A 85 13.26 15.58 -13.97
CA CYS A 85 13.18 16.71 -13.04
C CYS A 85 11.75 16.83 -12.47
N ILE A 86 11.64 17.29 -11.21
CA ILE A 86 10.36 17.57 -10.53
C ILE A 86 10.20 19.09 -10.54
N CYS A 87 9.71 19.65 -11.64
CA CYS A 87 9.42 21.09 -11.78
C CYS A 87 7.91 21.34 -11.88
#